data_AF-A0A379WX40-F1
#
_entry.id   AF-A0A379WX40-F1
#
_cell.length_a   1.000
_cell.length_b   1.000
_cell.length_c   1.000
_cell.angle_alpha   90.00
_cell.angle_beta   90.00
_cell.angle_gamma   90.00
#
_symmetry.space_group_name_H-M   'P 1'
#
loop_
_entity.id
_entity.type
_entity.pdbx_description
1 polymer ?
#
loop_
_entity_poly.entity_id
_entity_poly.type
_entity_poly.pdbx_seq_one_letter_code
_entity_poly.pdbx_strand_id
1 'polypeptide(L)'
;MGSHLREILLSLPGSAWNKEDYLNLIEQLDEEGFDDFTRVRELLGLATGADNGWYTLRVGELKAMLALAGGDLEQALIWTEWTMEFNSSVFSPARANYYRCLQTLLLLSQEDARQPLQYLNAFIKMYGAEAVEAASAALSGEAAFYGLPAVDHDLQAFPAHQSLLKAYDKLQRAKAAYWSK
;
A
#
# COMPACT_ATOMS: atom_id res chain seq x y z
N MET A 1 -7.82 16.77 -7.31
CA MET A 1 -8.25 15.68 -8.20
C MET A 1 -7.81 14.39 -7.50
N GLY A 2 -8.72 13.44 -7.20
CA GLY A 2 -8.42 12.24 -6.37
C GLY A 2 -9.29 12.07 -5.12
N SER A 3 -10.14 13.03 -4.77
CA SER A 3 -11.04 12.90 -3.60
C SER A 3 -12.12 11.84 -3.78
N HIS A 4 -12.56 11.60 -5.02
CA HIS A 4 -13.55 10.56 -5.35
C HIS A 4 -12.99 9.15 -5.15
N LEU A 5 -11.67 8.98 -5.30
CA LEU A 5 -10.98 7.70 -5.04
C LEU A 5 -10.74 7.43 -3.56
N ARG A 6 -10.99 8.41 -2.66
CA ARG A 6 -10.64 8.27 -1.24
C ARG A 6 -11.31 7.06 -0.60
N GLU A 7 -12.61 6.90 -0.80
CA GLU A 7 -13.37 5.80 -0.18
C GLU A 7 -12.91 4.44 -0.69
N ILE A 8 -12.75 4.33 -2.02
CA ILE A 8 -12.22 3.16 -2.71
C ILE A 8 -10.85 2.78 -2.12
N LEU A 9 -9.89 3.70 -2.14
CA LEU A 9 -8.51 3.41 -1.72
C LEU A 9 -8.40 3.06 -0.23
N LEU A 10 -9.15 3.75 0.64
CA LEU A 10 -9.16 3.44 2.07
C LEU A 10 -9.81 2.09 2.40
N SER A 11 -10.68 1.59 1.52
CA SER A 11 -11.35 0.29 1.68
C SER A 11 -10.52 -0.90 1.21
N LEU A 12 -9.42 -0.67 0.48
CA LEU A 12 -8.60 -1.76 -0.08
C LEU A 12 -8.03 -2.72 0.97
N PRO A 13 -7.49 -2.27 2.13
CA PRO A 13 -7.02 -3.20 3.13
C PRO A 13 -8.16 -4.03 3.73
N GLY A 14 -8.12 -5.34 3.51
CA GLY A 14 -9.19 -6.26 3.92
C GLY A 14 -10.37 -6.33 2.95
N SER A 15 -10.27 -5.69 1.78
CA SER A 15 -11.23 -5.89 0.69
C SER A 15 -11.16 -7.32 0.15
N ALA A 16 -12.28 -7.79 -0.39
CA ALA A 16 -12.41 -9.08 -1.06
C ALA A 16 -13.15 -8.87 -2.40
N TRP A 17 -12.60 -8.00 -3.25
CA TRP A 17 -13.16 -7.73 -4.57
C TRP A 17 -12.80 -8.84 -5.56
N ASN A 18 -13.42 -8.81 -6.73
CA ASN A 18 -12.97 -9.69 -7.80
C ASN A 18 -11.60 -9.23 -8.28
N LYS A 19 -10.80 -10.18 -8.77
CA LYS A 19 -9.46 -9.91 -9.30
C LYS A 19 -9.47 -8.81 -10.37
N GLU A 20 -10.45 -8.86 -11.27
CA GLU A 20 -10.63 -7.86 -12.33
C GLU A 20 -10.86 -6.45 -11.78
N ASP A 21 -11.57 -6.31 -10.65
CA ASP A 21 -11.85 -4.99 -10.06
C ASP A 21 -10.57 -4.31 -9.56
N TYR A 22 -9.60 -5.08 -9.04
CA TYR A 22 -8.29 -4.55 -8.65
C TYR A 22 -7.48 -4.09 -9.87
N LEU A 23 -7.54 -4.83 -10.97
CA LEU A 23 -6.81 -4.50 -12.21
C LEU A 23 -7.45 -3.29 -12.91
N ASN A 24 -8.78 -3.21 -12.95
CA ASN A 24 -9.51 -2.05 -13.47
C ASN A 24 -9.15 -0.77 -12.69
N LEU A 25 -8.87 -0.87 -11.39
CA LEU A 25 -8.42 0.28 -10.61
C LEU A 25 -7.02 0.75 -11.02
N ILE A 26 -6.13 -0.13 -11.48
CA ILE A 26 -4.84 0.26 -12.06
C ILE A 26 -5.08 1.08 -13.33
N GLU A 27 -5.91 0.57 -14.24
CA GLU A 27 -6.27 1.26 -15.48
C GLU A 27 -6.90 2.63 -15.19
N GLN A 28 -7.81 2.71 -14.22
CA GLN A 28 -8.41 3.99 -13.80
C GLN A 28 -7.36 4.98 -13.30
N LEU A 29 -6.36 4.54 -12.53
CA LEU A 29 -5.29 5.42 -12.05
C LEU A 29 -4.43 5.96 -13.21
N ASP A 30 -4.22 5.15 -14.25
CA ASP A 30 -3.49 5.54 -15.46
C ASP A 30 -4.30 6.48 -16.35
N GLU A 31 -5.59 6.20 -16.56
CA GLU A 31 -6.51 7.05 -17.33
C GLU A 31 -6.71 8.43 -16.69
N GLU A 32 -6.79 8.49 -15.36
CA GLU A 32 -6.85 9.74 -14.61
C GLU A 32 -5.49 10.49 -14.59
N GLY A 33 -4.42 9.86 -15.07
CA GLY A 33 -3.11 10.48 -15.27
C GLY A 33 -2.37 10.79 -13.97
N PHE A 34 -2.55 9.96 -12.93
CA PHE A 34 -1.78 10.14 -11.69
C PHE A 34 -0.33 9.75 -11.89
N ASP A 35 0.58 10.67 -11.56
CA ASP A 35 2.03 10.37 -11.53
C ASP A 35 2.32 9.26 -10.50
N ASP A 36 3.03 8.22 -10.91
CA ASP A 36 3.44 7.08 -10.08
C ASP A 36 4.20 7.50 -8.82
N PHE A 37 4.93 8.63 -8.89
CA PHE A 37 5.66 9.19 -7.76
C PHE A 37 4.78 9.89 -6.73
N THR A 38 3.51 10.17 -7.06
CA THR A 38 2.56 10.84 -6.17
C THR A 38 2.37 10.00 -4.91
N ARG A 39 2.51 10.63 -3.73
CA ARG A 39 2.21 9.95 -2.47
C ARG A 39 0.70 9.86 -2.30
N VAL A 40 0.21 8.65 -2.02
CA VAL A 40 -1.23 8.41 -1.83
C VAL A 40 -1.77 9.22 -0.65
N ARG A 41 -0.98 9.37 0.42
CA ARG A 41 -1.37 10.23 1.55
C ARG A 41 -1.53 11.71 1.16
N GLU A 42 -0.76 12.20 0.20
CA GLU A 42 -0.84 13.60 -0.25
C GLU A 42 -2.05 13.78 -1.19
N LEU A 43 -2.26 12.81 -2.10
CA LEU A 43 -3.43 12.75 -2.97
C LEU A 43 -4.75 12.75 -2.19
N LEU A 44 -4.81 11.95 -1.13
CA LEU A 44 -6.00 11.77 -0.31
C LEU A 44 -6.12 12.75 0.85
N GLY A 45 -5.10 13.56 1.14
CA GLY A 45 -5.09 14.50 2.26
C GLY A 45 -5.05 13.83 3.63
N LEU A 46 -4.24 12.78 3.79
CA LEU A 46 -4.12 11.97 5.00
C LEU A 46 -2.86 12.34 5.80
N ALA A 47 -3.05 12.72 7.06
CA ALA A 47 -1.99 12.75 8.07
C ALA A 47 -1.81 11.36 8.71
N THR A 48 -1.03 10.49 8.06
CA THR A 48 -0.92 9.06 8.39
C THR A 48 -0.12 8.74 9.65
N GLY A 49 0.80 9.62 10.06
CA GLY A 49 1.90 9.23 10.97
C GLY A 49 3.03 8.54 10.19
N ALA A 50 4.18 8.30 10.84
CA ALA A 50 5.41 7.82 10.20
C ALA A 50 5.66 6.30 10.35
N ASP A 51 4.80 5.61 11.10
CA ASP A 51 4.98 4.25 11.59
C ASP A 51 4.18 3.19 10.80
N ASN A 52 3.66 3.53 9.63
CA ASN A 52 2.83 2.65 8.82
C ASN A 52 3.07 2.82 7.31
N GLY A 53 2.60 1.86 6.51
CA GLY A 53 2.82 1.83 5.07
C GLY A 53 2.23 3.00 4.30
N TRP A 54 1.11 3.58 4.78
CA TRP A 54 0.50 4.76 4.15
C TRP A 54 1.44 5.98 4.13
N TYR A 55 2.40 6.05 5.05
CA TYR A 55 3.36 7.15 5.11
C TYR A 55 4.24 7.24 3.86
N THR A 56 4.68 6.06 3.38
CA THR A 56 5.60 5.92 2.24
C THR A 56 4.89 5.55 0.95
N LEU A 57 3.61 5.13 1.02
CA LEU A 57 2.84 4.64 -0.12
C LEU A 57 2.76 5.67 -1.26
N ARG A 58 3.24 5.26 -2.43
CA ARG A 58 3.09 5.98 -3.69
C ARG A 58 2.14 5.26 -4.63
N VAL A 59 1.69 5.95 -5.69
CA VAL A 59 0.81 5.37 -6.71
C VAL A 59 1.46 4.15 -7.36
N GLY A 60 2.75 4.19 -7.72
CA GLY A 60 3.43 3.00 -8.27
C GLY A 60 3.49 1.80 -7.31
N GLU A 61 3.68 2.05 -6.01
CA GLU A 61 3.64 0.99 -4.98
C GLU A 61 2.22 0.44 -4.79
N LEU A 62 1.20 1.29 -4.88
CA LEU A 62 -0.19 0.88 -4.85
C LEU A 62 -0.54 -0.01 -6.06
N LYS A 63 -0.03 0.30 -7.25
CA LYS A 63 -0.20 -0.56 -8.44
C LYS A 63 0.41 -1.94 -8.24
N ALA A 64 1.56 -2.05 -7.56
CA ALA A 64 2.12 -3.36 -7.19
C ALA A 64 1.14 -4.17 -6.31
N MET A 65 0.54 -3.53 -5.30
CA MET A 65 -0.43 -4.20 -4.41
C MET A 65 -1.71 -4.59 -5.15
N LEU A 66 -2.21 -3.73 -6.04
CA LEU A 66 -3.38 -4.02 -6.85
C LEU A 66 -3.13 -5.17 -7.83
N ALA A 67 -1.95 -5.21 -8.46
CA ALA A 67 -1.57 -6.29 -9.37
C ALA A 67 -1.47 -7.63 -8.63
N LEU A 68 -0.91 -7.63 -7.41
CA LEU A 68 -0.90 -8.82 -6.54
C LEU A 68 -2.31 -9.28 -6.17
N ALA A 69 -3.20 -8.36 -5.77
CA ALA A 69 -4.60 -8.67 -5.46
C ALA A 69 -5.37 -9.18 -6.69
N GLY A 70 -5.09 -8.61 -7.87
CA GLY A 70 -5.64 -9.02 -9.16
C GLY A 70 -5.02 -10.30 -9.73
N GLY A 71 -3.92 -10.80 -9.15
CA GLY A 71 -3.21 -11.98 -9.61
C GLY A 71 -2.40 -11.78 -10.89
N ASP A 72 -2.14 -10.54 -11.31
CA ASP A 72 -1.24 -10.23 -12.42
C ASP A 72 0.19 -10.13 -11.89
N LEU A 73 0.91 -11.26 -11.92
CA LEU A 73 2.26 -11.37 -11.36
C LEU A 73 3.33 -10.67 -12.21
N GLU A 74 3.07 -10.45 -13.50
CA GLU A 74 3.99 -9.71 -14.37
C GLU A 74 3.96 -8.22 -14.03
N GLN A 75 2.76 -7.62 -13.95
CA GLN A 75 2.60 -6.24 -13.50
C GLN A 75 3.05 -6.06 -12.05
N ALA A 76 2.75 -7.03 -11.17
CA ALA A 76 3.21 -6.99 -9.78
C ALA A 76 4.74 -6.93 -9.68
N LEU A 77 5.47 -7.68 -10.52
CA LEU A 77 6.93 -7.63 -10.56
C LEU A 77 7.42 -6.25 -10.99
N ILE A 78 6.93 -5.71 -12.10
CA ILE A 78 7.33 -4.39 -12.63
C ILE A 78 7.19 -3.31 -11.55
N TRP A 79 6.02 -3.24 -10.92
CA TRP A 79 5.77 -2.23 -9.90
C TRP A 79 6.48 -2.50 -8.57
N THR A 80 6.77 -3.76 -8.25
CA THR A 80 7.61 -4.13 -7.10
C THR A 80 9.06 -3.69 -7.30
N GLU A 81 9.61 -3.86 -8.50
CA GLU A 81 10.95 -3.37 -8.87
C GLU A 81 11.01 -1.84 -8.78
N TRP A 82 10.03 -1.16 -9.38
CA TRP A 82 9.89 0.30 -9.27
C TRP A 82 9.82 0.75 -7.81
N THR A 83 9.05 0.05 -6.98
CA THR A 83 8.92 0.36 -5.55
C THR A 83 10.25 0.23 -4.83
N MET A 84 11.02 -0.82 -5.10
CA MET A 84 12.35 -0.97 -4.52
C MET A 84 13.34 0.09 -5.00
N GLU A 85 13.31 0.44 -6.29
CA GLU A 85 14.19 1.46 -6.87
C GLU A 85 13.94 2.84 -6.23
N PHE A 86 12.68 3.23 -6.07
CA PHE A 86 12.33 4.61 -5.68
C PHE A 86 11.94 4.80 -4.21
N ASN A 87 11.61 3.73 -3.46
CA ASN A 87 11.14 3.83 -2.07
C ASN A 87 11.98 3.06 -1.04
N SER A 88 12.88 2.16 -1.45
CA SER A 88 13.65 1.36 -0.49
C SER A 88 14.44 2.18 0.54
N SER A 89 14.91 3.37 0.14
CA SER A 89 15.68 4.29 0.99
C SER A 89 14.87 4.94 2.12
N VAL A 90 13.54 5.02 1.98
CA VAL A 90 12.64 5.62 2.98
C VAL A 90 11.85 4.58 3.78
N PHE A 91 11.95 3.30 3.40
CA PHE A 91 11.30 2.21 4.12
C PHE A 91 11.99 1.91 5.45
N SER A 92 11.20 1.45 6.42
CA SER A 92 11.74 0.80 7.60
C SER A 92 12.54 -0.45 7.20
N PRO A 93 13.53 -0.88 8.00
CA PRO A 93 14.29 -2.09 7.70
C PRO A 93 13.40 -3.33 7.47
N ALA A 94 12.31 -3.46 8.23
CA ALA A 94 11.34 -4.53 8.08
C ALA A 94 10.57 -4.45 6.75
N ARG A 95 10.08 -3.26 6.34
CA ARG A 95 9.37 -3.08 5.07
C ARG A 95 10.30 -3.27 3.87
N ALA A 96 11.53 -2.78 3.95
CA ALA A 96 12.55 -3.03 2.92
C ALA A 96 12.88 -4.52 2.79
N ASN A 97 12.94 -5.25 3.91
CA ASN A 97 13.14 -6.70 3.91
C ASN A 97 11.97 -7.46 3.27
N TYR A 98 10.74 -7.07 3.59
CA TYR A 98 9.54 -7.60 2.95
C TYR A 98 9.59 -7.43 1.42
N TYR A 99 9.89 -6.22 0.92
CA TYR A 99 9.93 -5.98 -0.53
C TYR A 99 11.04 -6.76 -1.24
N ARG A 100 12.22 -6.93 -0.62
CA ARG A 100 13.27 -7.82 -1.17
C ARG A 100 12.80 -9.27 -1.26
N CYS A 101 12.10 -9.74 -0.23
CA CYS A 101 11.54 -11.10 -0.23
C CYS A 101 10.48 -11.24 -1.33
N LEU A 102 9.53 -10.31 -1.41
CA LEU A 102 8.47 -10.28 -2.42
C LEU A 102 9.03 -10.25 -3.84
N GLN A 103 9.99 -9.37 -4.13
CA GLN A 103 10.65 -9.29 -5.43
C GLN A 103 11.29 -10.64 -5.80
N THR A 104 11.97 -11.29 -4.85
CA THR A 104 12.60 -12.59 -5.09
C THR A 104 11.57 -13.67 -5.41
N LEU A 105 10.44 -13.69 -4.70
CA LEU A 105 9.35 -14.64 -4.96
C LEU A 105 8.68 -14.39 -6.31
N LEU A 106 8.49 -13.13 -6.70
CA LEU A 106 7.95 -12.75 -8.01
C LEU A 106 8.92 -13.12 -9.14
N LEU A 107 10.22 -12.90 -8.98
CA LEU A 107 11.22 -13.36 -9.96
C LEU A 107 11.20 -14.88 -10.09
N LEU A 108 11.06 -15.60 -8.98
CA LEU A 108 10.96 -17.06 -9.00
C LEU A 108 9.66 -17.55 -9.65
N SER A 109 8.55 -16.83 -9.52
CA SER A 109 7.29 -17.23 -10.16
C SER A 109 7.33 -17.11 -11.69
N GLN A 110 8.29 -16.35 -12.24
CA GLN A 110 8.54 -16.27 -13.69
C GLN A 110 9.48 -17.38 -14.22
N GLU A 111 10.02 -18.22 -13.33
CA GLU A 111 10.99 -19.26 -13.70
C GLU A 111 10.33 -20.65 -13.82
N ASP A 112 9.80 -20.98 -14.99
CA ASP A 112 9.09 -22.25 -15.26
C ASP A 112 9.92 -23.51 -14.95
N ALA A 113 11.24 -23.42 -15.08
CA ALA A 113 12.15 -24.55 -14.88
C ALA A 113 12.52 -24.78 -13.40
N ARG A 114 12.12 -23.90 -12.49
CA ARG A 114 12.51 -23.92 -11.07
C ARG A 114 11.34 -24.30 -10.19
N GLN A 115 11.61 -25.11 -9.16
CA GLN A 115 10.59 -25.50 -8.18
C GLN A 115 10.68 -24.62 -6.93
N PRO A 116 9.63 -23.86 -6.58
CA PRO A 116 9.66 -22.93 -5.44
C PRO A 116 10.08 -23.55 -4.10
N LEU A 117 9.62 -24.77 -3.84
CA LEU A 117 9.90 -25.50 -2.60
C LEU A 117 11.40 -25.77 -2.37
N GLN A 118 12.22 -25.81 -3.44
CA GLN A 118 13.66 -26.03 -3.31
C GLN A 118 14.38 -24.82 -2.69
N TYR A 119 13.81 -23.62 -2.81
CA TYR A 119 14.42 -22.37 -2.35
C TYR A 119 13.88 -21.89 -1.01
N LEU A 120 12.77 -22.45 -0.52
CA LEU A 120 12.07 -22.01 0.69
C LEU A 120 13.00 -21.91 1.91
N ASN A 121 13.82 -22.93 2.15
CA ASN A 121 14.77 -22.93 3.27
C ASN A 121 15.83 -21.82 3.16
N ALA A 122 16.26 -21.48 1.94
CA ALA A 122 17.20 -20.38 1.72
C ALA A 122 16.51 -19.02 1.94
N PHE A 123 15.27 -18.87 1.47
CA PHE A 123 14.50 -17.65 1.68
C PHE A 123 14.20 -17.40 3.16
N ILE A 124 13.83 -18.42 3.93
CA ILE A 124 13.61 -18.28 5.37
C ILE A 124 14.90 -17.84 6.07
N LYS A 125 16.07 -18.36 5.67
CA LYS A 125 17.36 -17.93 6.24
C LYS A 125 17.73 -16.49 5.87
N MET A 126 17.39 -16.04 4.67
CA MET A 126 17.74 -14.70 4.18
C MET A 126 16.78 -13.62 4.70
N TYR A 127 15.48 -13.88 4.65
CA TYR A 127 14.43 -12.89 4.87
C TYR A 127 13.69 -13.10 6.20
N GLY A 128 13.83 -14.26 6.84
CA GLY A 128 13.04 -14.64 8.01
C GLY A 128 11.68 -15.23 7.64
N ALA A 129 11.14 -16.08 8.52
CA ALA A 129 9.88 -16.78 8.27
C ALA A 129 8.70 -15.82 8.06
N GLU A 130 8.60 -14.78 8.90
CA GLU A 130 7.50 -13.79 8.82
C GLU A 130 7.46 -13.06 7.48
N ALA A 131 8.60 -12.66 6.93
CA ALA A 131 8.65 -11.97 5.64
C ALA A 131 8.29 -12.90 4.48
N VAL A 132 8.75 -14.15 4.53
CA VAL A 132 8.42 -15.17 3.53
C VAL A 132 6.92 -15.49 3.55
N GLU A 133 6.34 -15.67 4.74
CA GLU A 133 4.91 -15.90 4.92
C GLU A 133 4.09 -14.72 4.38
N ALA A 134 4.39 -13.49 4.80
CA ALA A 134 3.69 -12.29 4.35
C ALA A 134 3.80 -12.09 2.83
N ALA A 135 4.99 -12.26 2.25
CA ALA A 135 5.18 -12.12 0.81
C ALA A 135 4.48 -13.23 0.01
N SER A 136 4.40 -14.44 0.56
CA SER A 136 3.67 -15.55 -0.07
C SER A 136 2.15 -15.32 -0.02
N ALA A 137 1.63 -14.79 1.08
CA ALA A 137 0.23 -14.39 1.21
C ALA A 137 -0.13 -13.20 0.30
N ALA A 138 0.81 -12.30 0.04
CA ALA A 138 0.64 -11.26 -0.96
C ALA A 138 0.63 -11.84 -2.39
N LEU A 139 1.54 -12.78 -2.69
CA LEU A 139 1.64 -13.44 -4.00
C LEU A 139 0.38 -14.25 -4.35
N SER A 140 -0.30 -14.85 -3.35
CA SER A 140 -1.57 -15.55 -3.56
C SER A 140 -2.77 -14.59 -3.74
N GLY A 141 -2.59 -13.30 -3.45
CA GLY A 141 -3.64 -12.29 -3.44
C GLY A 141 -4.44 -12.22 -2.14
N GLU A 142 -4.16 -13.07 -1.15
CA GLU A 142 -4.88 -13.10 0.14
C GLU A 142 -4.60 -11.85 1.00
N ALA A 143 -3.36 -11.35 0.98
CA ALA A 143 -2.92 -10.23 1.82
C ALA A 143 -1.99 -9.27 1.06
N ALA A 144 -2.43 -8.80 -0.11
CA ALA A 144 -1.62 -7.95 -0.99
C ALA A 144 -1.26 -6.57 -0.40
N PHE A 145 -2.12 -6.00 0.47
CA PHE A 145 -1.97 -4.65 1.02
C PHE A 145 -1.08 -4.58 2.27
N TYR A 146 0.16 -5.06 2.14
CA TYR A 146 1.08 -5.20 3.27
C TYR A 146 1.40 -3.89 3.99
N GLY A 147 1.19 -3.90 5.32
CA GLY A 147 1.47 -2.76 6.21
C GLY A 147 0.53 -1.57 6.05
N LEU A 148 -0.60 -1.75 5.34
CA LEU A 148 -1.69 -0.77 5.27
C LEU A 148 -2.76 -1.15 6.30
N PRO A 149 -2.85 -0.49 7.46
CA PRO A 149 -3.99 -0.68 8.35
C PRO A 149 -5.28 -0.25 7.64
N ALA A 150 -6.37 -0.96 7.93
CA ALA A 150 -7.70 -0.55 7.49
C ALA A 150 -8.08 0.79 8.12
N VAL A 151 -8.69 1.67 7.33
CA VAL A 151 -8.98 3.04 7.73
C VAL A 151 -10.47 3.29 7.60
N ASP A 152 -11.07 3.75 8.69
CA ASP A 152 -12.45 4.18 8.77
C ASP A 152 -12.63 5.60 8.20
N HIS A 153 -13.88 5.99 7.89
CA HIS A 153 -14.17 7.34 7.37
C HIS A 153 -13.75 8.46 8.33
N ASP A 154 -13.75 8.21 9.63
CA ASP A 154 -13.33 9.19 10.64
C ASP A 154 -11.81 9.20 10.87
N LEU A 155 -11.05 8.37 10.14
CA LEU A 155 -9.59 8.28 10.15
C LEU A 155 -9.04 8.02 11.56
N GLN A 156 -9.76 7.23 12.37
CA GLN A 156 -9.36 6.83 13.73
C GLN A 156 -8.08 5.99 13.72
N ALA A 157 -7.84 5.26 12.63
CA ALA A 157 -6.61 4.51 12.41
C ALA A 157 -5.33 5.38 12.41
N PHE A 158 -5.45 6.71 12.28
CA PHE A 158 -4.32 7.63 12.21
C PHE A 158 -4.30 8.61 13.40
N PRO A 159 -3.49 8.36 14.46
CA PRO A 159 -3.37 9.27 15.60
C PRO A 159 -2.91 10.69 15.22
N ALA A 160 -2.08 10.81 14.18
CA ALA A 160 -1.66 12.10 13.63
C ALA A 160 -2.85 12.88 13.04
N HIS A 161 -3.75 12.19 12.34
CA HIS A 161 -4.97 12.79 11.79
C HIS A 161 -5.94 13.21 12.91
N GLN A 162 -6.13 12.37 13.93
CA GLN A 162 -6.96 12.72 15.08
C GLN A 162 -6.44 13.96 15.82
N SER A 163 -5.10 14.10 15.92
CA SER A 163 -4.48 15.28 16.51
C SER A 163 -4.72 16.54 15.67
N LEU A 164 -4.67 16.43 14.35
CA LEU A 164 -5.02 17.51 13.42
C LEU A 164 -6.48 17.94 13.58
N LEU A 165 -7.42 16.99 13.66
CA LEU A 165 -8.85 17.28 13.85
C LEU A 165 -9.12 17.92 15.21
N LYS A 166 -8.46 17.47 16.28
CA LYS A 166 -8.55 18.12 17.61
C LYS A 166 -8.04 19.56 17.60
N ALA A 167 -6.99 19.85 16.83
CA ALA A 167 -6.51 21.21 16.65
C ALA A 167 -7.51 22.05 15.85
N TYR A 168 -8.08 21.48 14.79
CA TYR A 168 -9.08 22.14 13.96
C TYR A 168 -10.38 22.44 14.72
N ASP A 169 -10.85 21.53 15.58
CA ASP A 169 -12.06 21.70 16.39
C ASP A 169 -11.96 22.94 17.31
N LYS A 170 -10.78 23.24 17.86
CA LYS A 170 -10.55 24.48 18.64
C LYS A 170 -10.83 25.72 17.80
N LEU A 171 -10.41 25.72 16.53
CA LEU A 171 -10.67 26.82 15.60
C LEU A 171 -12.15 26.89 15.22
N GLN A 172 -12.81 25.75 15.02
CA GLN A 172 -14.23 25.71 14.69
C GLN A 172 -15.09 26.28 15.84
N ARG A 173 -14.78 25.94 17.09
CA ARG A 173 -15.43 26.53 18.27
C ARG A 173 -15.23 28.05 18.35
N ALA A 174 -14.01 28.52 18.05
CA ALA A 174 -13.71 29.96 18.04
C ALA A 174 -14.49 30.71 16.93
N LYS A 175 -14.59 30.14 15.72
CA LYS A 175 -15.40 30.68 14.61
C LYS A 175 -16.88 30.75 15.00
N ALA A 176 -17.42 29.66 15.55
CA ALA A 176 -18.83 29.62 15.97
C ALA A 176 -19.14 30.72 17.00
N ALA A 177 -18.27 30.89 18.01
CA ALA A 177 -18.44 31.89 19.05
C ALA A 177 -18.33 33.35 18.56
N TYR A 178 -17.52 33.62 17.53
CA TYR A 178 -17.41 34.97 16.97
C TYR A 178 -18.58 35.28 16.03
N TRP A 179 -19.01 34.34 15.18
CA TRP A 179 -20.10 34.55 14.21
C TRP A 179 -21.51 34.42 14.83
N SER A 180 -21.62 33.91 16.07
CA SER A 180 -22.87 33.89 16.84
C SER A 180 -23.14 35.19 17.61
N LYS A 181 -22.24 36.18 17.53
CA LYS A 181 -22.44 37.55 18.02
C LYS A 181 -22.92 38.44 16.88
#